data_AF-A0A2E3PKM1-F1
#
_entry.id   AF-A0A2E3PKM1-F1
#
_cell.length_a   1.000
_cell.length_b   1.000
_cell.length_c   1.000
_cell.angle_alpha   90.00
_cell.angle_beta   90.00
_cell.angle_gamma   90.00
#
_symmetry.space_group_name_H-M   'P 1'
#
loop_
_entity.id
_entity.type
_entity.pdbx_description
1 polymer ?
#
loop_
_entity_poly.entity_id
_entity_poly.type
_entity_poly.pdbx_seq_one_letter_code
_entity_poly.pdbx_strand_id
1 'polypeptide(L)'
;MFAKCSGRLAALATHQRSTRDAQAPENERLRAEFDVLLSAVLPDAQDQGVPSGQENRWRSQGWSEIAGFLADQHYSFDATVADNARDAAALRIAECRDVVLMPET
;
A
#
# COMPACT_ATOMS: atom_id res chain seq x y z
N MET A 1 -8.05 3.45 6.30
CA MET A 1 -6.61 3.10 6.30
C MET A 1 -6.34 1.72 5.69
N PHE A 2 -6.94 0.64 6.20
CA PHE A 2 -6.66 -0.75 5.77
C PHE A 2 -6.76 -0.98 4.25
N ALA A 3 -7.86 -0.57 3.62
CA ALA A 3 -8.03 -0.70 2.17
C ALA A 3 -6.92 0.00 1.37
N LYS A 4 -6.49 1.20 1.81
CA LYS A 4 -5.43 1.96 1.16
C LYS A 4 -4.08 1.27 1.32
N CYS A 5 -3.77 0.73 2.50
CA CYS A 5 -2.54 -0.04 2.74
C CYS A 5 -2.49 -1.35 1.97
N SER A 6 -3.61 -2.07 1.89
CA SER A 6 -3.76 -3.24 0.99
C SER A 6 -3.41 -2.85 -0.44
N GLY A 7 -3.95 -1.73 -0.96
CA GLY A 7 -3.62 -1.22 -2.30
C GLY A 7 -2.14 -0.87 -2.50
N ARG A 8 -1.55 -0.14 -1.55
CA ARG A 8 -0.13 0.27 -1.58
C ARG A 8 0.80 -0.96 -1.64
N LEU A 9 0.58 -1.92 -0.75
CA LEU A 9 1.40 -3.14 -0.67
C LEU A 9 1.20 -4.05 -1.88
N ALA A 10 -0.02 -4.11 -2.44
CA ALA A 10 -0.29 -4.87 -3.64
C ALA A 10 0.49 -4.32 -4.86
N ALA A 11 0.57 -2.99 -5.00
CA ALA A 11 1.37 -2.35 -6.06
C ALA A 11 2.86 -2.64 -5.87
N LEU A 12 3.37 -2.46 -4.64
CA LEU A 12 4.77 -2.73 -4.31
C LEU A 12 5.14 -4.20 -4.56
N ALA A 13 4.37 -5.15 -4.02
CA ALA A 13 4.64 -6.58 -4.18
C ALA A 13 4.58 -7.01 -5.66
N THR A 14 3.69 -6.41 -6.45
CA THR A 14 3.63 -6.66 -7.89
C THR A 14 4.89 -6.20 -8.61
N HIS A 15 5.36 -4.98 -8.32
CA HIS A 15 6.62 -4.49 -8.87
C HIS A 15 7.80 -5.36 -8.43
N GLN A 16 7.89 -5.71 -7.15
CA GLN A 16 8.94 -6.55 -6.59
C GLN A 16 8.98 -7.95 -7.21
N ARG A 17 7.82 -8.57 -7.47
CA ARG A 17 7.76 -9.82 -8.25
C ARG A 17 8.32 -9.64 -9.66
N SER A 18 7.99 -8.52 -10.31
CA SER A 18 8.47 -8.23 -11.67
C SER A 18 9.99 -8.05 -11.75
N THR A 19 10.60 -7.54 -10.67
CA THR A 19 12.05 -7.32 -10.55
C THR A 19 12.79 -8.42 -9.78
N ARG A 20 12.08 -9.47 -9.36
CA ARG A 20 12.60 -10.61 -8.56
C ARG A 20 13.22 -10.18 -7.22
N ASP A 21 12.66 -9.14 -6.60
CA ASP A 21 13.04 -8.70 -5.26
C ASP A 21 12.55 -9.72 -4.20
N ALA A 22 13.46 -10.11 -3.30
CA ALA A 22 13.23 -11.09 -2.25
C ALA A 22 12.21 -10.65 -1.19
N GLN A 23 11.88 -9.35 -1.12
CA GLN A 23 10.88 -8.79 -0.20
C GLN A 23 9.44 -8.97 -0.68
N ALA A 24 9.22 -9.40 -1.93
CA ALA A 24 7.87 -9.57 -2.49
C ALA A 24 6.95 -10.48 -1.65
N PRO A 25 7.39 -11.65 -1.14
CA PRO A 25 6.53 -12.53 -0.34
C PRO A 25 6.08 -11.88 0.97
N GLU A 26 6.95 -11.12 1.62
CA GLU A 26 6.63 -10.47 2.90
C GLU A 26 5.61 -9.33 2.70
N ASN A 27 5.80 -8.49 1.68
CA ASN A 27 4.84 -7.43 1.39
C ASN A 27 3.48 -7.98 0.90
N GLU A 28 3.47 -9.14 0.24
CA GLU A 28 2.25 -9.87 -0.11
C GLU A 28 1.53 -10.41 1.14
N ARG A 29 2.29 -10.91 2.13
CA ARG A 29 1.76 -11.35 3.43
C ARG A 29 1.12 -10.18 4.18
N LEU A 30 1.79 -9.05 4.29
CA LEU A 30 1.26 -7.83 4.91
C LEU A 30 0.01 -7.31 4.20
N ARG A 31 -0.02 -7.34 2.86
CA ARG A 31 -1.23 -7.00 2.08
C ARG A 31 -2.41 -7.87 2.51
N ALA A 32 -2.20 -9.19 2.62
CA ALA A 32 -3.24 -10.13 3.01
C ALA A 32 -3.76 -9.88 4.44
N GLU A 33 -2.88 -9.52 5.39
CA GLU A 33 -3.28 -9.13 6.75
C GLU A 33 -4.20 -7.90 6.74
N PHE A 34 -3.89 -6.90 5.91
CA PHE A 34 -4.78 -5.74 5.74
C PHE A 34 -6.14 -6.08 5.14
N ASP A 35 -6.21 -7.05 4.23
CA ASP A 35 -7.50 -7.50 3.69
C ASP A 35 -8.33 -8.24 4.76
N VAL A 36 -7.69 -9.00 5.64
CA VAL A 36 -8.37 -9.61 6.81
C VAL A 36 -8.91 -8.52 7.73
N LEU A 37 -8.08 -7.55 8.14
CA LEU A 37 -8.49 -6.44 9.00
C LEU A 37 -9.63 -5.62 8.38
N LEU A 38 -9.54 -5.34 7.07
CA LEU A 38 -10.60 -4.66 6.35
C LEU A 38 -11.91 -5.46 6.37
N SER A 39 -11.86 -6.76 6.12
CA SER A 39 -13.06 -7.61 6.12
C SER A 39 -13.75 -7.64 7.48
N ALA A 40 -12.99 -7.53 8.57
CA ALA A 40 -13.51 -7.52 9.93
C ALA A 40 -14.24 -6.20 10.27
N VAL A 41 -13.73 -5.05 9.80
CA VAL A 41 -14.28 -3.73 10.17
C VAL A 41 -15.24 -3.15 9.15
N LEU A 42 -15.29 -3.70 7.92
CA LEU A 42 -16.10 -3.15 6.85
C LEU A 42 -17.61 -3.15 7.16
N PRO A 43 -18.21 -4.19 7.77
CA PRO A 43 -19.62 -4.16 8.13
C PRO A 43 -19.96 -2.99 9.08
N ASP A 44 -19.21 -2.84 10.17
CA ASP A 44 -19.42 -1.76 11.14
C ASP A 44 -19.22 -0.37 10.51
N ALA A 45 -18.27 -0.24 9.60
CA ALA A 45 -18.04 0.99 8.85
C ALA A 45 -19.22 1.33 7.92
N GLN A 46 -19.83 0.31 7.29
CA GLN A 46 -21.01 0.48 6.45
C GLN A 46 -22.23 0.89 7.27
N ASP A 47 -22.43 0.29 8.46
CA ASP A 47 -23.47 0.68 9.41
C ASP A 47 -23.31 2.13 9.88
N GLN A 48 -22.06 2.62 9.91
CA GLN A 48 -21.71 4.02 10.20
C GLN A 48 -21.76 4.95 8.97
N GLY A 49 -22.24 4.46 7.83
CA GLY A 49 -22.51 5.27 6.64
C GLY A 49 -21.39 5.29 5.59
N VAL A 50 -20.37 4.43 5.70
CA VAL A 50 -19.42 4.25 4.60
C VAL A 50 -20.15 3.61 3.40
N PRO A 51 -20.15 4.24 2.20
CA PRO A 51 -20.83 3.69 1.05
C PRO A 51 -20.25 2.33 0.63
N SER A 52 -21.12 1.43 0.19
CA SER A 52 -20.69 0.15 -0.42
C SER A 52 -19.75 0.41 -1.61
N GLY A 53 -18.65 -0.35 -1.68
CA GLY A 53 -17.64 -0.23 -2.73
C GLY A 53 -16.61 0.89 -2.49
N GLN A 54 -16.76 1.69 -1.43
CA GLN A 54 -15.80 2.75 -1.09
C GLN A 54 -14.41 2.18 -0.75
N GLU A 55 -14.36 0.98 -0.17
CA GLU A 55 -13.12 0.26 0.10
C GLU A 55 -12.34 -0.07 -1.18
N ASN A 56 -13.02 -0.38 -2.28
CA ASN A 56 -12.37 -0.61 -3.56
C ASN A 56 -11.75 0.68 -4.12
N ARG A 57 -12.44 1.82 -3.95
CA ARG A 57 -11.88 3.13 -4.34
C ARG A 57 -10.62 3.45 -3.54
N TRP A 58 -10.63 3.24 -2.22
CA TRP A 58 -9.45 3.47 -1.39
C TRP A 58 -8.30 2.52 -1.73
N ARG A 59 -8.59 1.25 -2.07
CA ARG A 59 -7.59 0.29 -2.55
C ARG A 59 -6.96 0.76 -3.86
N SER A 60 -7.77 1.15 -4.83
CA SER A 60 -7.27 1.69 -6.10
C SER A 60 -6.45 2.96 -5.92
N GLN A 61 -6.84 3.85 -5.00
CA GLN A 61 -6.05 5.05 -4.67
C GLN A 61 -4.68 4.70 -4.10
N GLY A 62 -4.61 3.75 -3.16
CA GLY A 62 -3.34 3.28 -2.59
C GLY A 62 -2.44 2.62 -3.63
N TRP A 63 -3.02 1.84 -4.54
CA TRP A 63 -2.31 1.24 -5.66
C TRP A 63 -1.71 2.32 -6.57
N SER A 64 -2.53 3.24 -7.07
CA SER A 64 -2.08 4.27 -8.01
C SER A 64 -1.01 5.19 -7.41
N GLU A 65 -1.08 5.46 -6.10
CA GLU A 65 -0.06 6.25 -5.39
C GLU A 65 1.32 5.58 -5.47
N ILE A 66 1.43 4.30 -5.08
CA ILE A 66 2.71 3.58 -5.13
C ILE A 66 3.15 3.31 -6.57
N ALA A 67 2.23 2.94 -7.46
CA ALA A 67 2.54 2.74 -8.87
C ALA A 67 3.10 4.02 -9.52
N GLY A 68 2.57 5.19 -9.16
CA GLY A 68 3.10 6.49 -9.60
C GLY A 68 4.53 6.71 -9.12
N PHE A 69 4.80 6.53 -7.82
CA PHE A 69 6.16 6.68 -7.30
C PHE A 69 7.15 5.69 -7.92
N LEU A 70 6.75 4.44 -8.14
CA LEU A 70 7.60 3.44 -8.80
C LEU A 70 7.89 3.81 -10.27
N ALA A 71 6.91 4.41 -10.96
CA ALA A 71 7.12 4.91 -12.31
C ALA A 71 8.11 6.09 -12.34
N ASP A 72 7.95 7.06 -11.44
CA ASP A 72 8.86 8.21 -11.32
C ASP A 72 10.29 7.76 -10.96
N GLN A 73 10.44 6.80 -10.06
CA GLN A 73 11.74 6.22 -9.70
C GLN A 73 12.48 5.59 -10.89
N HIS A 74 11.75 4.93 -11.80
CA HIS A 74 12.36 4.16 -12.87
C HIS A 74 12.50 4.92 -14.19
N TYR A 75 11.60 5.87 -14.45
CA TYR A 75 11.48 6.53 -15.75
C TYR A 75 11.73 8.03 -15.73
N SER A 76 11.88 8.67 -14.56
CA SER A 76 12.23 10.10 -14.51
C SER A 76 13.67 10.33 -14.97
N PHE A 77 13.86 11.37 -15.80
CA PHE A 77 15.18 11.88 -16.15
C PHE A 77 15.72 12.90 -15.12
N ASP A 78 14.87 13.38 -14.22
CA ASP A 78 15.25 14.23 -13.10
C ASP A 78 15.54 13.36 -11.88
N ALA A 79 16.81 13.37 -11.44
CA ALA A 79 17.27 12.61 -10.27
C ALA A 79 16.56 13.03 -8.98
N THR A 80 16.23 14.31 -8.83
CA THR A 80 15.52 14.82 -7.65
C THR A 80 14.12 14.24 -7.58
N VAL A 81 13.43 14.13 -8.72
CA VAL A 81 12.09 13.50 -8.80
C VAL A 81 12.18 12.01 -8.46
N ALA A 82 13.17 11.30 -9.01
CA ALA A 82 13.35 9.88 -8.72
C ALA A 82 13.67 9.61 -7.23
N ASP A 83 14.52 10.44 -6.61
CA ASP A 83 14.87 10.32 -5.21
C ASP A 83 13.67 10.65 -4.29
N ASN A 84 12.96 11.75 -4.56
CA ASN A 84 11.76 12.09 -3.82
C ASN A 84 10.67 11.01 -3.93
N ALA A 85 10.52 10.39 -5.11
CA ALA A 85 9.58 9.30 -5.32
C ALA A 85 10.01 8.04 -4.54
N ARG A 86 11.32 7.77 -4.41
CA ARG A 86 11.85 6.69 -3.56
C ARG A 86 11.48 6.91 -2.10
N ASP A 87 11.74 8.10 -1.59
CA ASP A 87 11.48 8.44 -0.20
C ASP A 87 9.98 8.45 0.10
N ALA A 88 9.17 8.97 -0.81
CA ALA A 88 7.71 8.96 -0.67
C ALA A 88 7.13 7.54 -0.67
N ALA A 89 7.59 6.65 -1.55
CA ALA A 89 7.17 5.25 -1.53
C ALA A 89 7.57 4.57 -0.22
N ALA A 90 8.82 4.76 0.23
CA ALA A 90 9.31 4.19 1.48
C ALA A 90 8.48 4.66 2.69
N LEU A 91 8.21 5.96 2.79
CA LEU A 91 7.40 6.54 3.86
C LEU A 91 5.98 5.96 3.89
N ARG A 92 5.30 5.88 2.75
CA ARG A 92 3.91 5.40 2.68
C ARG A 92 3.78 3.92 3.02
N ILE A 93 4.84 3.14 2.79
CA ILE A 93 4.90 1.72 3.15
C ILE A 93 5.26 1.56 4.64
N ALA A 94 6.15 2.39 5.18
CA ALA A 94 6.44 2.44 6.61
C ALA A 94 5.16 2.77 7.42
N GLU A 95 4.41 3.81 7.02
CA GLU A 95 3.11 4.14 7.61
C GLU A 95 2.14 2.94 7.66
N CYS A 96 2.17 2.08 6.64
CA CYS A 96 1.34 0.88 6.63
C CYS A 96 1.89 -0.20 7.55
N ARG A 97 3.21 -0.35 7.66
CA ARG A 97 3.81 -1.33 8.58
C ARG A 97 3.50 -0.99 10.03
N ASP A 98 3.55 0.28 10.40
CA ASP A 98 3.26 0.76 11.76
C ASP A 98 1.82 0.50 12.22
N VAL A 99 0.89 0.31 11.27
CA VAL A 99 -0.51 -0.01 11.59
C VAL A 99 -0.69 -1.48 12.02
N VAL A 100 0.15 -2.39 11.54
CA VAL A 100 0.03 -3.84 11.80
C VAL A 100 1.07 -4.31 12.80
N LEU A 101 2.28 -3.76 12.72
CA LEU A 101 3.35 -3.99 13.66
C LEU A 101 3.19 -2.94 14.77
N MET A 102 2.42 -3.25 15.81
CA MET A 102 2.51 -2.45 17.03
C MET A 102 3.97 -2.48 17.50
N PRO A 103 4.61 -1.33 17.82
CA PRO A 103 5.88 -1.38 18.51
C PRO A 103 5.65 -2.10 19.83
N GLU A 104 6.46 -3.13 20.10
CA GLU A 104 6.54 -3.72 21.44
C GLU A 104 7.08 -2.62 22.36
N THR A 105 6.17 -1.95 23.08
CA THR A 105 6.36 -1.02 24.21
C THR A 105 7.41 0.09 24.07
#